data_AF-A0A8B6BWE8-F1
#
_entry.id   AF-A0A8B6BWE8-F1
#
_cell.length_a   1.000
_cell.length_b   1.000
_cell.length_c   1.000
_cell.angle_alpha   90.00
_cell.angle_beta   90.00
_cell.angle_gamma   90.00
#
_symmetry.space_group_name_H-M   'P 1'
#
loop_
_entity.id
_entity.type
_entity.pdbx_description
1 polymer ?
#
loop_
_entity_poly.entity_id
_entity_poly.type
_entity_poly.pdbx_seq_one_letter_code
_entity_poly.pdbx_strand_id
1 'polypeptide(L)'
;MDFNFEARRKIFMNAVTVAYLVHDYTLVLSSDELSTLSEALLPGLEMSGQSTCIDNMEAVFSQTFHNIPDVLMYVAKRNLKVFNASWLCSMPLIHFLSKQCYPGEKPSEDTKHDHHRPYWWGIPDRDHNYKIDSEKESFKKEIESFKGKIVDSDVLQDMVGRMKPYFEMDYLLPRVLMASLKLEQLPVVAKTGYISTDIILASLCFYVKTEKDISKNSLKETAIKECLTVVKNKFSEENYEKSVEFLKCAWRSFMIAADVLTSMKDRGNKLTDTVIGLALDAFLISLHVFTLDNSNKEFIDKTACMGSYETTFDAVKGDIRSVLNEQMKWSKEKELLACLKSWDRMMNVSVPPGLIRDQFTMFIKESLHKSMKDKILDEKLVKVYCQSQNIFCDAMVEVLATFVSDAVVKCSSNTLHISKWSEEQLSKYGRLLSVVFERHIYINQDIFKDLTSILQFRLETWKPFPIYVKMCNNYASNLSESCLSSMKEFQTFIECVIQRIFDRTITMEHLHIIEENQEYFFKILKDILPVIDTKVLKNTMKLRIADMNEFKDCMENLRCFIDICHHSEDCLKF
;
A
#
# COMPACT_ATOMS: atom_id res chain seq x y z
N MET A 1 -44.58 -4.92 -36.48
CA MET A 1 -43.83 -5.44 -35.32
C MET A 1 -44.41 -4.72 -34.10
N ASP A 2 -45.73 -4.83 -33.86
CA ASP A 2 -46.48 -3.79 -33.10
C ASP A 2 -47.52 -4.33 -32.10
N PHE A 3 -47.81 -5.64 -32.10
CA PHE A 3 -48.85 -6.21 -31.23
C PHE A 3 -48.41 -6.33 -29.75
N ASN A 4 -47.11 -6.47 -29.50
CA ASN A 4 -46.54 -6.62 -28.15
C ASN A 4 -46.43 -5.27 -27.41
N PHE A 5 -46.14 -4.20 -28.15
CA PHE A 5 -45.94 -2.87 -27.60
C PHE A 5 -47.24 -2.27 -27.03
N GLU A 6 -48.33 -2.32 -27.79
CA GLU A 6 -49.62 -1.76 -27.35
C GLU A 6 -50.23 -2.55 -26.18
N ALA A 7 -50.03 -3.87 -26.14
CA ALA A 7 -50.44 -4.70 -25.01
C ALA A 7 -49.65 -4.36 -23.73
N ARG A 8 -48.32 -4.21 -23.84
CA ARG A 8 -47.47 -3.80 -22.71
C ARG A 8 -47.79 -2.38 -22.23
N ARG A 9 -48.04 -1.45 -23.15
CA ARG A 9 -48.47 -0.08 -22.82
C ARG A 9 -49.75 -0.09 -21.98
N LYS A 10 -50.75 -0.90 -22.36
CA LYS A 10 -51.99 -1.03 -21.59
C LYS A 10 -51.76 -1.61 -20.20
N ILE A 11 -50.94 -2.65 -20.08
CA ILE A 11 -50.58 -3.24 -18.77
C ILE A 11 -49.94 -2.19 -17.87
N PHE A 12 -48.97 -1.45 -18.42
CA PHE A 12 -48.26 -0.41 -17.69
C PHE A 12 -49.17 0.75 -17.24
N MET A 13 -50.04 1.25 -18.12
CA MET A 13 -51.02 2.30 -17.75
C MET A 13 -52.03 1.82 -16.71
N ASN A 14 -52.46 0.55 -16.79
CA ASN A 14 -53.31 -0.07 -15.78
C ASN A 14 -52.57 -0.18 -14.44
N ALA A 15 -51.30 -0.57 -14.44
CA ALA A 15 -50.47 -0.65 -13.24
C ALA A 15 -50.34 0.71 -12.56
N VAL A 16 -50.09 1.78 -13.32
CA VAL A 16 -50.07 3.16 -12.79
C VAL A 16 -51.42 3.53 -12.19
N THR A 17 -52.52 3.22 -12.87
CA THR A 17 -53.88 3.49 -12.35
C THR A 17 -54.14 2.74 -11.04
N VAL A 18 -53.76 1.46 -10.96
CA VAL A 18 -53.87 0.66 -9.73
C VAL A 18 -52.99 1.24 -8.63
N ALA A 19 -51.78 1.73 -8.94
CA ALA A 19 -50.92 2.39 -7.96
C ALA A 19 -51.59 3.63 -7.34
N TYR A 20 -52.28 4.45 -8.15
CA TYR A 20 -53.10 5.56 -7.65
C TYR A 20 -54.23 5.09 -6.75
N LEU A 21 -54.95 4.04 -7.14
CA LEU A 21 -56.02 3.49 -6.30
C LEU A 21 -55.48 2.99 -4.96
N VAL A 22 -54.31 2.34 -4.96
CA VAL A 22 -53.64 1.86 -3.75
C VAL A 22 -53.20 3.01 -2.85
N HIS A 23 -52.70 4.12 -3.43
CA HIS A 23 -52.28 5.30 -2.70
C HIS A 23 -53.47 6.09 -2.12
N ASP A 24 -54.40 6.51 -2.98
CA ASP A 24 -55.47 7.46 -2.62
C ASP A 24 -56.55 6.81 -1.74
N TYR A 25 -56.82 5.52 -1.95
CA TYR A 25 -57.82 4.77 -1.17
C TYR A 25 -57.18 3.84 -0.14
N THR A 26 -55.86 3.87 0.03
CA THR A 26 -55.11 3.05 1.01
C THR A 26 -55.40 1.55 0.90
N LEU A 27 -55.66 1.03 -0.32
CA LEU A 27 -56.04 -0.37 -0.53
C LEU A 27 -54.98 -1.32 0.02
N VAL A 28 -55.41 -2.35 0.76
CA VAL A 28 -54.50 -3.33 1.32
C VAL A 28 -54.30 -4.46 0.33
N LEU A 29 -53.14 -4.46 -0.33
CA LEU A 29 -52.68 -5.55 -1.18
C LEU A 29 -51.82 -6.53 -0.37
N SER A 30 -51.91 -7.82 -0.71
CA SER A 30 -51.00 -8.87 -0.25
C SER A 30 -49.59 -8.68 -0.83
N SER A 31 -48.61 -9.43 -0.30
CA SER A 31 -47.22 -9.38 -0.79
C SER A 31 -47.11 -9.72 -2.27
N ASP A 32 -47.84 -10.74 -2.73
CA ASP A 32 -47.78 -11.21 -4.11
C ASP A 32 -48.45 -10.22 -5.08
N GLU A 33 -49.55 -9.60 -4.65
CA GLU A 33 -50.22 -8.54 -5.41
C GLU A 33 -49.34 -7.28 -5.50
N LEU A 34 -48.63 -6.93 -4.42
CA LEU A 34 -47.65 -5.84 -4.42
C LEU A 34 -46.46 -6.12 -5.34
N SER A 35 -45.96 -7.36 -5.38
CA SER A 35 -44.95 -7.77 -6.36
C SER A 35 -45.44 -7.65 -7.78
N THR A 36 -46.62 -8.21 -8.05
CA THR A 36 -47.22 -8.18 -9.39
C THR A 36 -47.40 -6.74 -9.87
N LEU A 37 -47.87 -5.85 -8.98
CA LEU A 37 -48.01 -4.43 -9.27
C LEU A 37 -46.65 -3.77 -9.56
N SER A 38 -45.64 -3.99 -8.72
CA SER A 38 -44.31 -3.42 -8.92
C SER A 38 -43.61 -3.94 -10.18
N GLU A 39 -43.77 -5.21 -10.51
CA GLU A 39 -43.26 -5.79 -11.75
C GLU A 39 -43.98 -5.24 -12.98
N ALA A 40 -45.31 -5.02 -12.91
CA ALA A 40 -46.08 -4.41 -13.98
C ALA A 40 -45.76 -2.91 -14.19
N LEU A 41 -45.13 -2.27 -13.20
CA LEU A 41 -44.63 -0.89 -13.28
C LEU A 41 -43.25 -0.79 -13.96
N LEU A 42 -42.58 -1.91 -14.28
CA LEU A 42 -41.34 -1.88 -15.06
C LEU A 42 -41.63 -1.50 -16.52
N PRO A 43 -40.91 -0.52 -17.09
CA PRO A 43 -40.99 -0.27 -18.51
C PRO A 43 -40.47 -1.48 -19.29
N GLY A 44 -41.14 -1.86 -20.38
CA GLY A 44 -40.70 -2.98 -21.21
C GLY A 44 -39.34 -2.72 -21.87
N LEU A 45 -38.49 -3.74 -21.98
CA LEU A 45 -37.14 -3.62 -22.57
C LEU A 45 -37.12 -3.14 -24.03
N GLU A 46 -38.23 -3.29 -24.75
CA GLU A 46 -38.39 -2.77 -26.12
C GLU A 46 -38.38 -1.22 -26.17
N MET A 47 -38.43 -0.54 -25.01
CA MET A 47 -38.40 0.92 -24.92
C MET A 47 -37.00 1.53 -24.89
N SER A 48 -35.94 0.74 -24.70
CA SER A 48 -34.57 1.23 -24.41
C SER A 48 -33.82 1.83 -25.61
N GLY A 49 -34.51 2.19 -26.70
CA GLY A 49 -33.87 2.73 -27.91
C GLY A 49 -34.73 3.66 -28.77
N GLN A 50 -35.92 4.07 -28.31
CA GLN A 50 -36.82 4.93 -29.08
C GLN A 50 -37.18 6.18 -28.26
N SER A 51 -36.50 7.31 -28.53
CA SER A 51 -36.78 8.61 -27.89
C SER A 51 -38.27 9.00 -27.99
N THR A 52 -38.89 8.70 -29.13
CA THR A 52 -40.32 8.91 -29.38
C THR A 52 -41.26 8.19 -28.42
N CYS A 53 -40.86 7.05 -27.86
CA CYS A 53 -41.68 6.32 -26.89
C CYS A 53 -41.65 6.98 -25.50
N ILE A 54 -40.48 7.48 -25.12
CA ILE A 54 -40.20 8.13 -23.83
C ILE A 54 -40.89 9.50 -23.77
N ASP A 55 -40.80 10.28 -24.84
CA ASP A 55 -41.48 11.59 -24.98
C ASP A 55 -43.01 11.43 -24.93
N ASN A 56 -43.53 10.37 -25.56
CA ASN A 56 -44.96 10.04 -25.52
C ASN A 56 -45.42 9.64 -24.12
N MET A 57 -44.60 8.93 -23.34
CA MET A 57 -44.91 8.61 -21.95
C MET A 57 -44.89 9.86 -21.07
N GLU A 58 -43.87 10.72 -21.17
CA GLU A 58 -43.82 11.98 -20.41
C GLU A 58 -45.05 12.87 -20.73
N ALA A 59 -45.47 12.94 -21.99
CA ALA A 59 -46.67 13.67 -22.41
C ALA A 59 -47.95 13.07 -21.80
N VAL A 60 -48.12 11.75 -21.83
CA VAL A 60 -49.29 11.05 -21.25
C VAL A 60 -49.35 11.25 -19.73
N PHE A 61 -48.20 11.15 -19.06
CA PHE A 61 -48.10 11.32 -17.62
C PHE A 61 -48.35 12.77 -17.18
N SER A 62 -47.77 13.73 -17.89
CA SER A 62 -47.94 15.16 -17.59
C SER A 62 -49.37 15.66 -17.75
N GLN A 63 -50.16 15.03 -18.64
CA GLN A 63 -51.55 15.40 -18.91
C GLN A 63 -52.56 14.68 -18.00
N THR A 64 -52.27 13.47 -17.54
CA THR A 64 -53.27 12.57 -16.93
C THR A 64 -53.08 12.36 -15.43
N PHE A 65 -51.86 12.50 -14.91
CA PHE A 65 -51.52 12.04 -13.57
C PHE A 65 -50.61 13.04 -12.83
N HIS A 66 -51.10 13.61 -11.73
CA HIS A 66 -50.33 14.53 -10.88
C HIS A 66 -49.66 13.77 -9.71
N ASN A 67 -48.39 14.05 -9.44
CA ASN A 67 -47.60 13.45 -8.34
C ASN A 67 -47.34 11.94 -8.44
N ILE A 68 -47.21 11.40 -9.67
CA ILE A 68 -46.87 9.98 -9.90
C ILE A 68 -45.64 9.51 -9.11
N PRO A 69 -44.52 10.27 -9.03
CA PRO A 69 -43.35 9.81 -8.28
C PRO A 69 -43.67 9.48 -6.82
N ASP A 70 -44.55 10.24 -6.17
CA ASP A 70 -44.93 10.05 -4.77
C ASP A 70 -45.80 8.80 -4.60
N VAL A 71 -46.73 8.57 -5.54
CA VAL A 71 -47.57 7.37 -5.60
C VAL A 71 -46.71 6.10 -5.77
N LEU A 72 -45.75 6.13 -6.69
CA LEU A 72 -44.83 5.02 -6.91
C LEU A 72 -43.91 4.79 -5.70
N MET A 73 -43.44 5.88 -5.07
CA MET A 73 -42.66 5.81 -3.84
C MET A 73 -43.45 5.15 -2.71
N TYR A 74 -44.76 5.45 -2.59
CA TYR A 74 -45.64 4.81 -1.63
C TYR A 74 -45.77 3.29 -1.88
N VAL A 75 -45.96 2.87 -3.13
CA VAL A 75 -46.02 1.45 -3.49
C VAL A 75 -44.69 0.74 -3.21
N ALA A 76 -43.56 1.35 -3.56
CA ALA A 76 -42.23 0.83 -3.26
C ALA A 76 -42.01 0.69 -1.74
N LYS A 77 -42.43 1.69 -0.96
CA LYS A 77 -42.37 1.67 0.50
C LYS A 77 -43.17 0.54 1.12
N ARG A 78 -44.35 0.23 0.57
CA ARG A 78 -45.17 -0.89 1.05
C ARG A 78 -44.51 -2.23 0.78
N ASN A 79 -43.92 -2.41 -0.41
CA ASN A 79 -43.12 -3.59 -0.73
C ASN A 79 -41.91 -3.74 0.21
N LEU A 80 -41.20 -2.65 0.51
CA LEU A 80 -40.10 -2.64 1.49
C LEU A 80 -40.54 -3.13 2.88
N LYS A 81 -41.70 -2.68 3.37
CA LYS A 81 -42.24 -3.06 4.69
C LYS A 81 -42.58 -4.55 4.81
N VAL A 82 -42.93 -5.19 3.71
CA VAL A 82 -43.16 -6.65 3.66
C VAL A 82 -41.90 -7.42 3.23
N PHE A 83 -40.75 -6.74 3.22
CA PHE A 83 -39.44 -7.29 2.86
C PHE A 83 -39.38 -7.91 1.46
N ASN A 84 -40.12 -7.32 0.52
CA ASN A 84 -40.22 -7.81 -0.84
C ASN A 84 -39.39 -6.97 -1.82
N ALA A 85 -38.38 -7.60 -2.43
CA ALA A 85 -37.42 -6.95 -3.35
C ALA A 85 -38.03 -6.36 -4.63
N SER A 86 -39.27 -6.72 -5.01
CA SER A 86 -39.94 -6.15 -6.18
C SER A 86 -40.10 -4.64 -6.11
N TRP A 87 -39.93 -3.99 -4.94
CA TRP A 87 -39.90 -2.53 -4.84
C TRP A 87 -38.88 -1.88 -5.79
N LEU A 88 -37.76 -2.56 -6.08
CA LEU A 88 -36.73 -2.09 -7.01
C LEU A 88 -37.26 -1.94 -8.44
N CYS A 89 -38.29 -2.70 -8.81
CA CYS A 89 -38.94 -2.65 -10.11
C CYS A 89 -39.63 -1.29 -10.36
N SER A 90 -39.99 -0.56 -9.30
CA SER A 90 -40.61 0.76 -9.40
C SER A 90 -39.59 1.89 -9.57
N MET A 91 -38.30 1.65 -9.28
CA MET A 91 -37.27 2.69 -9.25
C MET A 91 -36.95 3.33 -10.62
N PRO A 92 -36.84 2.57 -11.75
CA PRO A 92 -36.58 3.17 -13.05
C PRO A 92 -37.60 4.24 -13.44
N LEU A 93 -38.88 3.97 -13.17
CA LEU A 93 -39.95 4.91 -13.46
C LEU A 93 -39.92 6.12 -12.52
N ILE A 94 -39.59 5.92 -11.24
CA ILE A 94 -39.41 7.00 -10.26
C ILE A 94 -38.26 7.94 -10.69
N HIS A 95 -37.10 7.40 -11.07
CA HIS A 95 -35.95 8.21 -11.50
C HIS A 95 -36.24 8.97 -12.79
N PHE A 96 -36.90 8.32 -13.75
CA PHE A 96 -37.32 8.94 -15.00
C PHE A 96 -38.29 10.11 -14.75
N LEU A 97 -39.40 9.87 -14.06
CA LEU A 97 -40.42 10.89 -13.79
C LEU A 97 -39.92 12.00 -12.85
N SER A 98 -38.88 11.72 -12.07
CA SER A 98 -38.20 12.71 -11.24
C SER A 98 -37.11 13.49 -11.98
N LYS A 99 -36.91 13.24 -13.29
CA LYS A 99 -35.91 13.88 -14.15
C LYS A 99 -34.48 13.68 -13.68
N GLN A 100 -34.20 12.51 -13.11
CA GLN A 100 -32.89 12.19 -12.55
C GLN A 100 -32.07 11.26 -13.42
N CYS A 101 -32.75 10.39 -14.16
CA CYS A 101 -32.14 9.50 -15.12
C CYS A 101 -33.11 9.28 -16.27
N TYR A 102 -32.66 9.56 -17.48
CA TYR A 102 -33.38 9.20 -18.70
C TYR A 102 -32.95 7.81 -19.18
N PRO A 103 -33.86 7.03 -19.79
CA PRO A 103 -33.51 5.70 -20.28
C PRO A 103 -32.31 5.72 -21.24
N GLY A 104 -31.27 4.96 -20.90
CA GLY A 104 -30.03 4.88 -21.69
C GLY A 104 -29.04 6.02 -21.46
N GLU A 105 -29.36 6.98 -20.59
CA GLU A 105 -28.42 8.00 -20.12
C GLU A 105 -27.21 7.34 -19.45
N LYS A 106 -26.02 7.92 -19.66
CA LYS A 106 -24.77 7.43 -19.08
C LYS A 106 -24.38 8.28 -17.85
N PRO A 107 -23.75 7.67 -16.83
CA PRO A 107 -23.25 8.42 -15.69
C PRO A 107 -22.31 9.55 -16.13
N SER A 108 -22.44 10.71 -15.49
CA SER A 108 -21.48 11.81 -15.65
C SER A 108 -20.05 11.35 -15.36
N GLU A 109 -19.09 11.98 -16.03
CA GLU A 109 -17.65 11.80 -15.77
C GLU A 109 -17.19 12.65 -14.59
N ASP A 110 -17.89 13.76 -14.29
CA ASP A 110 -17.69 14.59 -13.10
C ASP A 110 -18.29 13.90 -11.89
N THR A 111 -17.46 13.16 -11.13
CA THR A 111 -17.97 12.43 -9.96
C THR A 111 -17.08 12.61 -8.74
N LYS A 112 -17.41 13.61 -7.92
CA LYS A 112 -16.95 13.65 -6.53
C LYS A 112 -17.86 12.79 -5.67
N HIS A 113 -17.29 11.85 -4.90
CA HIS A 113 -18.03 11.01 -3.95
C HIS A 113 -17.72 11.41 -2.49
N ASP A 114 -17.34 12.67 -2.29
CA ASP A 114 -16.96 13.27 -1.01
C ASP A 114 -18.16 13.47 -0.07
N HIS A 115 -19.37 13.58 -0.58
CA HIS A 115 -20.57 13.83 0.22
C HIS A 115 -20.79 12.83 1.37
N HIS A 116 -20.92 13.36 2.60
CA HIS A 116 -21.30 12.60 3.80
C HIS A 116 -22.67 11.93 3.68
N ARG A 117 -23.52 12.41 2.77
CA ARG A 117 -24.76 11.79 2.36
C ARG A 117 -24.65 11.32 0.91
N PRO A 118 -25.09 10.12 0.61
CA PRO A 118 -24.91 9.52 -0.69
C PRO A 118 -25.99 10.01 -1.66
N TYR A 119 -25.77 11.20 -2.23
CA TYR A 119 -26.44 11.61 -3.48
C TYR A 119 -26.28 10.55 -4.58
N TRP A 120 -25.22 9.74 -4.48
CA TRP A 120 -24.96 8.62 -5.38
C TRP A 120 -25.95 7.45 -5.26
N TRP A 121 -26.76 7.33 -4.20
CA TRP A 121 -27.71 6.20 -4.02
C TRP A 121 -28.86 6.15 -5.01
N GLY A 122 -29.00 7.13 -5.90
CA GLY A 122 -30.11 7.20 -6.85
C GLY A 122 -31.44 7.67 -6.25
N ILE A 123 -31.54 7.85 -4.92
CA ILE A 123 -32.77 8.36 -4.31
C ILE A 123 -32.90 9.86 -4.59
N PRO A 124 -34.03 10.33 -5.15
CA PRO A 124 -34.17 11.72 -5.54
C PRO A 124 -34.02 12.74 -4.42
N ASP A 125 -32.97 13.58 -4.48
CA ASP A 125 -32.92 14.83 -3.73
C ASP A 125 -33.37 15.97 -4.63
N ARG A 126 -34.67 16.26 -4.64
CA ARG A 126 -35.15 17.52 -5.23
C ARG A 126 -34.54 18.69 -4.47
N ASP A 127 -34.15 19.70 -5.24
CA ASP A 127 -33.56 20.99 -4.87
C ASP A 127 -33.89 21.52 -3.46
N HIS A 128 -32.91 22.18 -2.86
CA HIS A 128 -32.85 22.72 -1.48
C HIS A 128 -34.00 23.67 -1.04
N ASN A 129 -35.05 23.84 -1.84
CA ASN A 129 -36.11 24.83 -1.64
C ASN A 129 -37.53 24.26 -1.45
N TYR A 130 -37.72 22.95 -1.27
CA TYR A 130 -39.03 22.39 -0.92
C TYR A 130 -39.00 21.54 0.34
N LYS A 131 -39.87 21.90 1.30
CA LYS A 131 -40.23 21.11 2.49
C LYS A 131 -40.86 19.78 2.08
N ILE A 132 -40.06 18.77 1.76
CA ILE A 132 -40.45 17.35 1.76
C ILE A 132 -39.34 16.55 2.44
N ASP A 133 -39.20 16.74 3.75
CA ASP A 133 -38.17 16.07 4.57
C ASP A 133 -38.69 14.77 5.23
N SER A 134 -40.00 14.65 5.53
CA SER A 134 -40.52 13.53 6.33
C SER A 134 -40.68 12.22 5.55
N GLU A 135 -41.19 12.25 4.32
CA GLU A 135 -41.48 11.03 3.55
C GLU A 135 -40.23 10.40 2.94
N LYS A 136 -39.28 11.23 2.49
CA LYS A 136 -37.96 10.79 2.02
C LYS A 136 -37.15 10.15 3.14
N GLU A 137 -37.10 10.79 4.30
CA GLU A 137 -36.42 10.25 5.48
C GLU A 137 -37.10 8.97 5.95
N SER A 138 -38.43 8.89 5.82
CA SER A 138 -39.15 7.66 6.08
C SER A 138 -38.80 6.56 5.07
N PHE A 139 -38.71 6.83 3.77
CA PHE A 139 -38.31 5.84 2.77
C PHE A 139 -36.88 5.34 2.98
N LYS A 140 -35.94 6.25 3.31
CA LYS A 140 -34.57 5.89 3.69
C LYS A 140 -34.55 4.94 4.90
N LYS A 141 -35.34 5.24 5.94
CA LYS A 141 -35.48 4.35 7.10
C LYS A 141 -36.00 2.96 6.72
N GLU A 142 -36.95 2.88 5.79
CA GLU A 142 -37.44 1.58 5.31
C GLU A 142 -36.36 0.82 4.53
N ILE A 143 -35.57 1.47 3.68
CA ILE A 143 -34.42 0.84 3.00
C ILE A 143 -33.40 0.32 4.02
N GLU A 144 -33.06 1.12 5.04
CA GLU A 144 -32.18 0.67 6.12
C GLU A 144 -32.78 -0.52 6.88
N SER A 145 -34.10 -0.56 7.08
CA SER A 145 -34.78 -1.70 7.70
C SER A 145 -34.80 -2.97 6.84
N PHE A 146 -34.72 -2.79 5.51
CA PHE A 146 -34.66 -3.86 4.52
C PHE A 146 -33.25 -4.47 4.40
N LYS A 147 -32.19 -3.75 4.77
CA LYS A 147 -30.81 -4.24 4.64
C LYS A 147 -30.62 -5.60 5.29
N GLY A 148 -30.17 -6.56 4.48
CA GLY A 148 -29.88 -7.94 4.88
C GLY A 148 -31.10 -8.74 5.31
N LYS A 149 -32.28 -8.41 4.77
CA LYS A 149 -33.48 -9.25 4.83
C LYS A 149 -33.49 -10.34 3.77
N ILE A 150 -32.84 -10.09 2.63
CA ILE A 150 -32.45 -11.15 1.70
C ILE A 150 -31.26 -11.85 2.34
N VAL A 151 -31.43 -13.08 2.83
CA VAL A 151 -30.35 -13.82 3.54
C VAL A 151 -29.65 -14.80 2.60
N ASP A 152 -30.38 -15.32 1.61
CA ASP A 152 -29.91 -16.32 0.66
C ASP A 152 -29.16 -15.68 -0.52
N SER A 153 -27.94 -16.14 -0.78
CA SER A 153 -27.10 -15.66 -1.88
C SER A 153 -27.65 -16.00 -3.25
N ASP A 154 -28.31 -17.15 -3.40
CA ASP A 154 -28.83 -17.64 -4.68
C ASP A 154 -30.05 -16.82 -5.09
N VAL A 155 -30.91 -16.50 -4.11
CA VAL A 155 -32.05 -15.58 -4.30
C VAL A 155 -31.57 -14.19 -4.71
N LEU A 156 -30.50 -13.69 -4.07
CA LEU A 156 -29.92 -12.41 -4.44
C LEU A 156 -29.33 -12.44 -5.86
N GLN A 157 -28.64 -13.50 -6.25
CA GLN A 157 -28.10 -13.64 -7.61
C GLN A 157 -29.20 -13.72 -8.67
N ASP A 158 -30.25 -14.52 -8.43
CA ASP A 158 -31.41 -14.61 -9.33
C ASP A 158 -32.06 -13.24 -9.53
N MET A 159 -32.31 -12.52 -8.44
CA MET A 159 -32.89 -11.18 -8.47
C MET A 159 -32.02 -10.21 -9.30
N VAL A 160 -30.70 -10.21 -9.10
CA VAL A 160 -29.77 -9.38 -9.87
C VAL A 160 -29.78 -9.78 -11.35
N GLY A 161 -29.87 -11.08 -11.65
CA GLY A 161 -30.01 -11.60 -13.01
C GLY A 161 -31.27 -11.10 -13.71
N ARG A 162 -32.41 -11.10 -13.01
CA ARG A 162 -33.68 -10.54 -13.51
C ARG A 162 -33.62 -9.01 -13.68
N MET A 163 -32.88 -8.31 -12.82
CA MET A 163 -32.73 -6.86 -12.89
C MET A 163 -31.72 -6.37 -13.93
N LYS A 164 -30.78 -7.22 -14.36
CA LYS A 164 -29.69 -6.87 -15.29
C LYS A 164 -30.16 -6.04 -16.50
N PRO A 165 -31.22 -6.41 -17.23
CA PRO A 165 -31.62 -5.66 -18.42
C PRO A 165 -32.04 -4.20 -18.12
N TYR A 166 -32.41 -3.91 -16.88
CA TYR A 166 -32.84 -2.58 -16.45
C TYR A 166 -31.70 -1.70 -15.95
N PHE A 167 -30.52 -2.25 -15.63
CA PHE A 167 -29.33 -1.46 -15.29
C PHE A 167 -28.83 -0.60 -16.46
N GLU A 168 -29.09 -1.04 -17.69
CA GLU A 168 -28.77 -0.28 -18.91
C GLU A 168 -29.79 0.83 -19.18
N MET A 169 -31.04 0.62 -18.75
CA MET A 169 -32.09 1.64 -18.84
C MET A 169 -31.89 2.71 -17.77
N ASP A 170 -31.54 2.33 -16.55
CA ASP A 170 -31.44 3.22 -15.41
C ASP A 170 -30.08 3.02 -14.72
N TYR A 171 -29.17 3.96 -14.95
CA TYR A 171 -27.82 3.92 -14.36
C TYR A 171 -27.81 4.18 -12.84
N LEU A 172 -28.92 4.64 -12.25
CA LEU A 172 -29.09 4.83 -10.81
C LEU A 172 -29.62 3.56 -10.12
N LEU A 173 -30.38 2.71 -10.82
CA LEU A 173 -30.89 1.43 -10.30
C LEU A 173 -29.80 0.55 -9.65
N PRO A 174 -28.66 0.26 -10.30
CA PRO A 174 -27.61 -0.54 -9.68
C PRO A 174 -27.04 0.12 -8.40
N ARG A 175 -27.09 1.46 -8.30
CA ARG A 175 -26.66 2.19 -7.10
C ARG A 175 -27.66 2.03 -5.96
N VAL A 176 -28.96 2.15 -6.25
CA VAL A 176 -30.06 1.89 -5.28
C VAL A 176 -29.97 0.47 -4.74
N LEU A 177 -29.76 -0.51 -5.63
CA LEU A 177 -29.58 -1.90 -5.25
C LEU A 177 -28.40 -2.06 -4.28
N MET A 178 -27.21 -1.59 -4.65
CA MET A 178 -26.01 -1.73 -3.80
C MET A 178 -26.14 -1.00 -2.46
N ALA A 179 -26.86 0.12 -2.42
CA ALA A 179 -27.18 0.85 -1.21
C ALA A 179 -28.16 0.11 -0.29
N SER A 180 -29.01 -0.77 -0.83
CA SER A 180 -30.02 -1.54 -0.08
C SER A 180 -29.51 -2.85 0.53
N LEU A 181 -28.27 -3.23 0.23
CA LEU A 181 -27.64 -4.46 0.71
C LEU A 181 -26.84 -4.22 1.99
N LYS A 182 -26.44 -5.28 2.69
CA LYS A 182 -25.36 -5.19 3.68
C LYS A 182 -24.00 -5.27 3.00
N LEU A 183 -22.95 -4.75 3.64
CA LEU A 183 -21.57 -4.81 3.14
C LEU A 183 -21.16 -6.24 2.78
N GLU A 184 -21.51 -7.21 3.62
CA GLU A 184 -21.17 -8.63 3.45
C GLU A 184 -21.83 -9.28 2.22
N GLN A 185 -22.85 -8.64 1.64
CA GLN A 185 -23.59 -9.14 0.48
C GLN A 185 -23.11 -8.56 -0.85
N LEU A 186 -22.38 -7.44 -0.80
CA LEU A 186 -21.85 -6.80 -2.02
C LEU A 186 -21.01 -7.73 -2.90
N PRO A 187 -20.17 -8.64 -2.35
CA PRO A 187 -19.39 -9.56 -3.18
C PRO A 187 -20.24 -10.48 -4.03
N VAL A 188 -21.40 -10.92 -3.52
CA VAL A 188 -22.33 -11.81 -4.24
C VAL A 188 -22.80 -11.13 -5.52
N VAL A 189 -23.15 -9.85 -5.42
CA VAL A 189 -23.63 -9.05 -6.54
C VAL A 189 -22.48 -8.62 -7.46
N ALA A 190 -21.34 -8.20 -6.90
CA ALA A 190 -20.17 -7.80 -7.67
C ALA A 190 -19.66 -8.94 -8.58
N LYS A 191 -19.64 -10.19 -8.09
CA LYS A 191 -19.18 -11.37 -8.83
C LYS A 191 -20.07 -11.75 -10.01
N THR A 192 -21.31 -11.26 -10.09
CA THR A 192 -22.18 -11.49 -11.26
C THR A 192 -21.64 -10.83 -12.53
N GLY A 193 -20.81 -9.79 -12.40
CA GLY A 193 -20.33 -8.98 -13.51
C GLY A 193 -21.36 -8.04 -14.13
N TYR A 194 -22.58 -7.96 -13.56
CA TYR A 194 -23.64 -7.07 -14.07
C TYR A 194 -23.58 -5.66 -13.48
N ILE A 195 -22.91 -5.48 -12.34
CA ILE A 195 -22.65 -4.17 -11.74
C ILE A 195 -21.29 -3.66 -12.20
N SER A 196 -21.25 -2.42 -12.68
CA SER A 196 -20.03 -1.77 -13.13
C SER A 196 -19.07 -1.49 -11.95
N THR A 197 -17.78 -1.46 -12.25
CA THR A 197 -16.72 -1.35 -11.22
C THR A 197 -16.74 -0.02 -10.48
N ASP A 198 -17.10 1.07 -11.16
CA ASP A 198 -17.29 2.39 -10.57
C ASP A 198 -18.38 2.38 -9.49
N ILE A 199 -19.49 1.66 -9.72
CA ILE A 199 -20.57 1.51 -8.73
C ILE A 199 -20.13 0.65 -7.54
N ILE A 200 -19.37 -0.43 -7.79
CA ILE A 200 -18.79 -1.25 -6.72
C ILE A 200 -17.90 -0.38 -5.82
N LEU A 201 -16.99 0.41 -6.43
CA LEU A 201 -16.10 1.31 -5.70
C LEU A 201 -16.86 2.42 -4.95
N ALA A 202 -17.89 3.00 -5.55
CA ALA A 202 -18.71 4.04 -4.89
C ALA A 202 -19.42 3.47 -3.65
N SER A 203 -19.92 2.24 -3.77
CA SER A 203 -20.51 1.51 -2.65
C SER A 203 -19.48 1.27 -1.55
N LEU A 204 -18.27 0.81 -1.91
CA LEU A 204 -17.19 0.65 -0.95
C LEU A 204 -16.80 1.97 -0.27
N CYS A 205 -16.71 3.07 -1.01
CA CYS A 205 -16.42 4.40 -0.46
C CYS A 205 -17.44 4.76 0.64
N PHE A 206 -18.74 4.56 0.36
CA PHE A 206 -19.79 4.78 1.35
C PHE A 206 -19.67 3.88 2.57
N TYR A 207 -19.52 2.56 2.41
CA TYR A 207 -19.43 1.63 3.53
C TYR A 207 -18.16 1.88 4.35
N VAL A 208 -17.03 2.17 3.69
CA VAL A 208 -15.81 2.60 4.36
C VAL A 208 -16.07 3.86 5.18
N LYS A 209 -16.82 4.85 4.71
CA LYS A 209 -17.15 6.04 5.52
C LYS A 209 -18.07 5.71 6.70
N THR A 210 -19.11 4.91 6.49
CA THR A 210 -20.25 4.80 7.43
C THR A 210 -20.22 3.60 8.38
N GLU A 211 -19.67 2.45 7.98
CA GLU A 211 -19.78 1.20 8.76
C GLU A 211 -18.84 1.16 9.94
N LYS A 212 -19.35 0.93 11.15
CA LYS A 212 -18.48 0.81 12.33
C LYS A 212 -17.81 -0.57 12.39
N ASP A 213 -16.66 -0.61 13.04
CA ASP A 213 -15.94 -1.84 13.43
C ASP A 213 -15.55 -2.79 12.28
N ILE A 214 -15.27 -2.27 11.08
CA ILE A 214 -14.81 -3.08 9.92
C ILE A 214 -13.61 -3.96 10.28
N SER A 215 -12.58 -3.44 10.96
CA SER A 215 -11.39 -4.23 11.38
C SER A 215 -11.67 -5.32 12.40
N LYS A 216 -12.77 -5.23 13.15
CA LYS A 216 -13.11 -6.22 14.18
C LYS A 216 -14.02 -7.32 13.64
N ASN A 217 -14.53 -7.16 12.42
CA ASN A 217 -15.41 -8.11 11.77
C ASN A 217 -14.77 -8.63 10.49
N SER A 218 -14.24 -9.86 10.57
CA SER A 218 -13.55 -10.52 9.45
C SER A 218 -14.44 -10.67 8.21
N LEU A 219 -15.76 -10.79 8.36
CA LEU A 219 -16.70 -10.88 7.22
C LEU A 219 -16.77 -9.56 6.47
N LYS A 220 -16.87 -8.42 7.17
CA LYS A 220 -16.88 -7.09 6.55
C LYS A 220 -15.58 -6.81 5.81
N GLU A 221 -14.46 -7.13 6.43
CA GLU A 221 -13.15 -6.95 5.80
C GLU A 221 -12.99 -7.85 4.57
N THR A 222 -13.42 -9.11 4.65
CA THR A 222 -13.41 -10.06 3.53
C THR A 222 -14.27 -9.56 2.38
N ALA A 223 -15.45 -9.01 2.67
CA ALA A 223 -16.32 -8.46 1.64
C ALA A 223 -15.68 -7.31 0.86
N ILE A 224 -14.99 -6.39 1.57
CA ILE A 224 -14.22 -5.32 0.91
C ILE A 224 -13.12 -5.91 0.01
N LYS A 225 -12.36 -6.90 0.51
CA LYS A 225 -11.30 -7.57 -0.27
C LYS A 225 -11.84 -8.20 -1.54
N GLU A 226 -12.97 -8.91 -1.45
CA GLU A 226 -13.58 -9.58 -2.60
C GLU A 226 -14.08 -8.57 -3.64
N CYS A 227 -14.76 -7.50 -3.22
CA CYS A 227 -15.20 -6.44 -4.13
C CYS A 227 -14.01 -5.75 -4.83
N LEU A 228 -12.95 -5.41 -4.10
CA LEU A 228 -11.74 -4.83 -4.70
C LEU A 228 -11.04 -5.80 -5.65
N THR A 229 -11.07 -7.10 -5.36
CA THR A 229 -10.53 -8.14 -6.24
C THR A 229 -11.33 -8.23 -7.54
N VAL A 230 -12.66 -8.13 -7.49
CA VAL A 230 -13.51 -8.07 -8.70
C VAL A 230 -13.13 -6.86 -9.56
N VAL A 231 -12.96 -5.68 -8.97
CA VAL A 231 -12.55 -4.46 -9.68
C VAL A 231 -11.18 -4.64 -10.33
N LYS A 232 -10.19 -5.12 -9.57
CA LYS A 232 -8.84 -5.41 -10.07
C LYS A 232 -8.88 -6.38 -11.25
N ASN A 233 -9.64 -7.48 -11.13
CA ASN A 233 -9.71 -8.50 -12.18
C ASN A 233 -10.40 -7.97 -13.44
N LYS A 234 -11.39 -7.08 -13.32
CA LYS A 234 -12.07 -6.49 -14.49
C LYS A 234 -11.12 -5.65 -15.36
N PHE A 235 -10.12 -5.03 -14.75
CA PHE A 235 -9.11 -4.21 -15.42
C PHE A 235 -7.78 -4.94 -15.67
N SER A 236 -7.72 -6.26 -15.48
CA SER A 236 -6.54 -7.04 -15.84
C SER A 236 -6.34 -7.09 -17.35
N GLU A 237 -5.11 -7.36 -17.79
CA GLU A 237 -4.77 -7.48 -19.21
C GLU A 237 -5.65 -8.53 -19.93
N GLU A 238 -6.00 -9.62 -19.25
CA GLU A 238 -6.86 -10.69 -19.78
C GLU A 238 -8.28 -10.22 -20.10
N ASN A 239 -8.79 -9.21 -19.39
CA ASN A 239 -10.16 -8.70 -19.51
C ASN A 239 -10.22 -7.33 -20.20
N TYR A 240 -9.11 -6.87 -20.76
CA TYR A 240 -9.01 -5.55 -21.39
C TYR A 240 -9.88 -5.48 -22.65
N GLU A 241 -10.81 -4.52 -22.66
CA GLU A 241 -11.71 -4.25 -23.78
C GLU A 241 -11.40 -2.88 -24.39
N LYS A 242 -11.09 -2.84 -25.68
CA LYS A 242 -10.85 -1.58 -26.42
C LYS A 242 -12.16 -0.90 -26.82
N SER A 243 -12.94 -0.46 -25.84
CA SER A 243 -14.16 0.33 -26.06
C SER A 243 -14.13 1.65 -25.29
N VAL A 244 -14.74 2.70 -25.87
CA VAL A 244 -14.80 4.03 -25.25
C VAL A 244 -15.51 3.96 -23.89
N GLU A 245 -16.57 3.17 -23.76
CA GLU A 245 -17.29 3.02 -22.50
C GLU A 245 -16.45 2.31 -21.43
N PHE A 246 -15.64 1.31 -21.83
CA PHE A 246 -14.71 0.65 -20.91
C PHE A 246 -13.67 1.64 -20.36
N LEU A 247 -13.12 2.52 -21.21
CA LEU A 247 -12.18 3.56 -20.78
C LEU A 247 -12.84 4.63 -19.90
N LYS A 248 -14.08 5.05 -20.20
CA LYS A 248 -14.86 5.94 -19.34
C LYS A 248 -15.13 5.31 -17.97
N CYS A 249 -15.43 4.01 -17.94
CA CYS A 249 -15.58 3.26 -16.71
C CYS A 249 -14.26 3.17 -15.92
N ALA A 250 -13.13 2.99 -16.60
CA ALA A 250 -11.80 3.02 -15.98
C ALA A 250 -11.48 4.40 -15.38
N TRP A 251 -11.79 5.49 -16.09
CA TRP A 251 -11.65 6.86 -15.59
C TRP A 251 -12.47 7.11 -14.32
N ARG A 252 -13.77 6.78 -14.35
CA ARG A 252 -14.63 6.89 -13.17
C ARG A 252 -14.12 6.02 -12.03
N SER A 253 -13.72 4.78 -12.31
CA SER A 253 -13.17 3.86 -11.31
C SER A 253 -11.88 4.39 -10.68
N PHE A 254 -11.01 5.03 -11.46
CA PHE A 254 -9.81 5.71 -10.96
C PHE A 254 -10.16 6.83 -9.97
N MET A 255 -11.06 7.74 -10.35
CA MET A 255 -11.47 8.86 -9.50
C MET A 255 -12.13 8.38 -8.20
N ILE A 256 -12.98 7.35 -8.28
CA ILE A 256 -13.67 6.81 -7.11
C ILE A 256 -12.73 6.00 -6.22
N ALA A 257 -11.80 5.25 -6.80
CA ALA A 257 -10.80 4.52 -6.03
C ALA A 257 -9.90 5.48 -5.23
N ALA A 258 -9.64 6.68 -5.75
CA ALA A 258 -8.98 7.75 -4.99
C ALA A 258 -9.82 8.14 -3.76
N ASP A 259 -11.12 8.40 -3.94
CA ASP A 259 -12.04 8.71 -2.83
C ASP A 259 -12.11 7.57 -1.80
N VAL A 260 -12.07 6.31 -2.25
CA VAL A 260 -11.99 5.13 -1.36
C VAL A 260 -10.72 5.19 -0.52
N LEU A 261 -9.55 5.42 -1.13
CA LEU A 261 -8.27 5.49 -0.43
C LEU A 261 -8.22 6.65 0.57
N THR A 262 -8.69 7.84 0.19
CA THR A 262 -8.80 8.98 1.11
C THR A 262 -9.74 8.66 2.27
N SER A 263 -10.87 8.00 2.00
CA SER A 263 -11.80 7.56 3.07
C SER A 263 -11.18 6.52 4.00
N MET A 264 -10.33 5.63 3.48
CA MET A 264 -9.58 4.66 4.28
C MET A 264 -8.54 5.36 5.17
N LYS A 265 -7.82 6.35 4.63
CA LYS A 265 -6.88 7.19 5.38
C LYS A 265 -7.58 7.93 6.52
N ASP A 266 -8.70 8.59 6.25
CA ASP A 266 -9.44 9.38 7.24
C ASP A 266 -9.95 8.52 8.42
N ARG A 267 -10.08 7.21 8.21
CA ARG A 267 -10.38 6.25 9.28
C ARG A 267 -9.18 5.80 10.12
N GLY A 268 -7.97 6.12 9.70
CA GLY A 268 -6.72 5.74 10.34
C GLY A 268 -6.45 4.23 10.32
N ASN A 269 -5.68 3.75 11.29
CA ASN A 269 -5.19 2.35 11.45
C ASN A 269 -6.27 1.28 11.72
N LYS A 270 -7.53 1.50 11.29
CA LYS A 270 -8.65 0.59 11.49
C LYS A 270 -8.90 -0.35 10.32
N LEU A 271 -8.06 -0.35 9.30
CA LEU A 271 -8.12 -1.28 8.18
C LEU A 271 -6.76 -1.97 8.05
N THR A 272 -6.77 -3.20 7.52
CA THR A 272 -5.52 -3.94 7.31
C THR A 272 -4.79 -3.44 6.07
N ASP A 273 -3.47 -3.56 6.07
CA ASP A 273 -2.63 -3.18 4.92
C ASP A 273 -3.01 -3.94 3.65
N THR A 274 -3.58 -5.14 3.79
CA THR A 274 -4.11 -5.92 2.67
C THR A 274 -5.27 -5.21 1.97
N VAL A 275 -6.21 -4.65 2.74
CA VAL A 275 -7.37 -3.92 2.17
C VAL A 275 -6.90 -2.64 1.49
N ILE A 276 -6.01 -1.88 2.16
CA ILE A 276 -5.45 -0.64 1.61
C ILE A 276 -4.67 -0.95 0.32
N GLY A 277 -3.84 -1.99 0.32
CA GLY A 277 -3.09 -2.42 -0.85
C GLY A 277 -3.99 -2.87 -2.01
N LEU A 278 -5.13 -3.51 -1.75
CA LEU A 278 -6.10 -3.86 -2.80
C LEU A 278 -6.84 -2.64 -3.36
N ALA A 279 -7.14 -1.65 -2.51
CA ALA A 279 -7.72 -0.39 -2.98
C ALA A 279 -6.71 0.40 -3.82
N LEU A 280 -5.44 0.35 -3.43
CA LEU A 280 -4.33 0.90 -4.21
C LEU A 280 -4.15 0.18 -5.55
N ASP A 281 -4.24 -1.15 -5.58
CA ASP A 281 -4.20 -1.93 -6.82
C ASP A 281 -5.36 -1.51 -7.75
N ALA A 282 -6.59 -1.40 -7.22
CA ALA A 282 -7.77 -0.97 -7.98
C ALA A 282 -7.61 0.45 -8.54
N PHE A 283 -7.03 1.36 -7.76
CA PHE A 283 -6.71 2.71 -8.18
C PHE A 283 -5.68 2.75 -9.31
N LEU A 284 -4.52 2.11 -9.11
CA LEU A 284 -3.42 2.13 -10.07
C LEU A 284 -3.75 1.38 -11.37
N ILE A 285 -4.47 0.26 -11.29
CA ILE A 285 -4.84 -0.51 -12.50
C ILE A 285 -5.89 0.23 -13.33
N SER A 286 -6.83 0.93 -12.69
CA SER A 286 -7.81 1.78 -13.39
C SER A 286 -7.10 2.93 -14.11
N LEU A 287 -6.13 3.57 -13.46
CA LEU A 287 -5.29 4.60 -14.08
C LEU A 287 -4.49 4.04 -15.26
N HIS A 288 -3.83 2.90 -15.06
CA HIS A 288 -3.05 2.24 -16.09
C HIS A 288 -3.90 1.98 -17.35
N VAL A 289 -5.05 1.34 -17.18
CA VAL A 289 -6.00 1.05 -18.27
C VAL A 289 -6.45 2.32 -18.99
N PHE A 290 -6.78 3.37 -18.25
CA PHE A 290 -7.15 4.66 -18.83
C PHE A 290 -6.01 5.27 -19.68
N THR A 291 -4.76 5.12 -19.24
CA THR A 291 -3.57 5.67 -19.92
C THR A 291 -2.99 4.80 -21.04
N LEU A 292 -3.46 3.56 -21.23
CA LEU A 292 -2.90 2.62 -22.21
C LEU A 292 -3.11 3.04 -23.68
N ASP A 293 -4.12 3.86 -23.98
CA ASP A 293 -4.53 4.11 -25.36
C ASP A 293 -4.25 5.54 -25.84
N ASN A 294 -3.19 5.68 -26.66
CA ASN A 294 -2.83 6.92 -27.35
C ASN A 294 -3.83 7.35 -28.45
N SER A 295 -4.76 6.47 -28.85
CA SER A 295 -5.77 6.80 -29.87
C SER A 295 -6.88 7.73 -29.37
N ASN A 296 -6.95 7.95 -28.06
CA ASN A 296 -7.94 8.80 -27.41
C ASN A 296 -7.37 10.12 -26.89
N LYS A 297 -6.31 10.65 -27.52
CA LYS A 297 -5.78 11.99 -27.21
C LYS A 297 -6.89 13.03 -27.11
N GLU A 298 -7.91 12.98 -27.96
CA GLU A 298 -9.02 13.93 -27.93
C GLU A 298 -9.93 13.78 -26.69
N PHE A 299 -10.12 12.56 -26.16
CA PHE A 299 -10.82 12.31 -24.91
C PHE A 299 -9.96 12.69 -23.70
N ILE A 300 -8.67 12.34 -23.73
CA ILE A 300 -7.67 12.69 -22.72
C ILE A 300 -7.48 14.21 -22.65
N ASP A 301 -7.46 14.92 -23.78
CA ASP A 301 -7.33 16.38 -23.86
C ASP A 301 -8.58 17.10 -23.32
N LYS A 302 -9.77 16.52 -23.53
CA LYS A 302 -11.03 17.02 -22.94
C LYS A 302 -11.11 16.75 -21.43
N THR A 303 -10.71 15.57 -20.98
CA THR A 303 -10.70 15.22 -19.54
C THR A 303 -9.56 15.91 -18.79
N ALA A 304 -8.43 16.23 -19.45
CA ALA A 304 -7.37 17.08 -18.91
C ALA A 304 -7.85 18.50 -18.57
N CYS A 305 -8.90 19.01 -19.22
CA CYS A 305 -9.56 20.27 -18.84
C CYS A 305 -10.43 20.15 -17.58
N MET A 306 -10.82 18.94 -17.14
CA MET A 306 -11.68 18.69 -15.96
C MET A 306 -10.90 18.43 -14.66
N GLY A 307 -9.57 18.34 -14.76
CA GLY A 307 -8.67 18.08 -13.64
C GLY A 307 -7.61 17.09 -14.08
N SER A 308 -6.34 17.46 -13.95
CA SER A 308 -5.24 16.61 -14.40
C SER A 308 -5.21 15.35 -13.52
N TYR A 309 -5.23 14.15 -14.14
CA TYR A 309 -5.15 12.89 -13.41
C TYR A 309 -3.89 12.81 -12.53
N GLU A 310 -2.84 13.54 -12.91
CA GLU A 310 -1.62 13.72 -12.13
C GLU A 310 -1.91 14.37 -10.77
N THR A 311 -2.83 15.33 -10.69
CA THR A 311 -3.21 15.98 -9.43
C THR A 311 -3.84 14.97 -8.46
N THR A 312 -4.76 14.14 -8.96
CA THR A 312 -5.37 13.05 -8.17
C THR A 312 -4.33 12.00 -7.79
N PHE A 313 -3.43 11.65 -8.72
CA PHE A 313 -2.34 10.71 -8.49
C PHE A 313 -1.36 11.20 -7.41
N ASP A 314 -1.00 12.48 -7.43
CA ASP A 314 -0.16 13.12 -6.43
C ASP A 314 -0.84 13.21 -5.06
N ALA A 315 -2.14 13.50 -5.03
CA ALA A 315 -2.93 13.49 -3.79
C ALA A 315 -2.93 12.10 -3.15
N VAL A 316 -3.22 11.05 -3.92
CA VAL A 316 -3.22 9.66 -3.42
C VAL A 316 -1.82 9.23 -2.97
N LYS A 317 -0.76 9.58 -3.69
CA LYS A 317 0.63 9.38 -3.23
C LYS A 317 0.87 10.04 -1.87
N GLY A 318 0.38 11.26 -1.69
CA GLY A 318 0.41 11.98 -0.42
C GLY A 318 -0.32 11.23 0.71
N ASP A 319 -1.51 10.70 0.42
CA ASP A 319 -2.32 9.93 1.36
C ASP A 319 -1.65 8.63 1.79
N ILE A 320 -1.16 7.83 0.84
CA ILE A 320 -0.43 6.59 1.12
C ILE A 320 0.82 6.85 1.95
N ARG A 321 1.59 7.89 1.61
CA ARG A 321 2.76 8.29 2.41
C ARG A 321 2.38 8.70 3.82
N SER A 322 1.24 9.38 4.02
CA SER A 322 0.75 9.72 5.36
C SER A 322 0.47 8.46 6.18
N VAL A 323 -0.28 7.51 5.61
CA VAL A 323 -0.61 6.23 6.26
C VAL A 323 0.66 5.47 6.64
N LEU A 324 1.60 5.33 5.71
CA LEU A 324 2.86 4.63 5.95
C LEU A 324 3.74 5.32 7.00
N ASN A 325 3.77 6.66 7.02
CA ASN A 325 4.53 7.43 8.00
C ASN A 325 3.92 7.34 9.41
N GLU A 326 2.60 7.24 9.53
CA GLU A 326 1.92 7.01 10.82
C GLU A 326 2.29 5.64 11.42
N GLN A 327 2.45 4.63 10.56
CA GLN A 327 2.90 3.28 10.93
C GLN A 327 4.41 3.23 11.24
N MET A 328 5.17 4.28 10.89
CA MET A 328 6.62 4.36 11.00
C MET A 328 7.11 4.60 12.45
N LYS A 329 6.54 3.87 13.42
CA LYS A 329 6.89 3.90 14.84
C LYS A 329 7.17 2.48 15.31
N TRP A 330 8.42 2.17 15.60
CA TRP A 330 8.83 0.88 16.15
C TRP A 330 9.83 1.08 17.29
N SER A 331 9.67 0.23 18.30
CA SER A 331 10.60 0.06 19.40
C SER A 331 11.20 -1.35 19.39
N LYS A 332 10.44 -2.34 18.88
CA LYS A 332 10.77 -3.77 18.87
C LYS A 332 10.93 -4.33 17.46
N GLU A 333 11.65 -5.45 17.36
CA GLU A 333 11.90 -6.19 16.12
C GLU A 333 10.60 -6.60 15.39
N LYS A 334 9.60 -7.08 16.13
CA LYS A 334 8.29 -7.46 15.56
C LYS A 334 7.54 -6.28 14.96
N GLU A 335 7.63 -5.10 15.59
CA GLU A 335 6.99 -3.86 15.11
C GLU A 335 7.69 -3.36 13.84
N LEU A 336 9.04 -3.44 13.80
CA LEU A 336 9.81 -3.13 12.61
C LEU A 336 9.43 -4.05 11.44
N LEU A 337 9.39 -5.37 11.66
CA LEU A 337 8.99 -6.33 10.61
C LEU A 337 7.57 -6.06 10.10
N ALA A 338 6.62 -5.78 10.99
CA ALA A 338 5.25 -5.44 10.60
C ALA A 338 5.24 -4.17 9.74
N CYS A 339 5.92 -3.10 10.18
CA CYS A 339 6.05 -1.87 9.42
C CYS A 339 6.66 -2.12 8.02
N LEU A 340 7.78 -2.85 7.93
CA LEU A 340 8.42 -3.14 6.65
C LEU A 340 7.52 -3.97 5.72
N LYS A 341 6.70 -4.88 6.26
CA LYS A 341 5.68 -5.60 5.47
C LYS A 341 4.60 -4.66 4.91
N SER A 342 4.20 -3.64 5.66
CA SER A 342 3.25 -2.63 5.19
C SER A 342 3.83 -1.85 4.02
N TRP A 343 5.09 -1.40 4.12
CA TRP A 343 5.80 -0.75 3.02
C TRP A 343 5.96 -1.66 1.81
N ASP A 344 6.38 -2.91 2.03
CA ASP A 344 6.53 -3.91 0.97
C ASP A 344 5.22 -4.17 0.23
N ARG A 345 4.10 -4.26 0.96
CA ARG A 345 2.77 -4.42 0.34
C ARG A 345 2.42 -3.25 -0.58
N MET A 346 2.80 -2.02 -0.21
CA MET A 346 2.58 -0.83 -1.05
C MET A 346 3.56 -0.75 -2.21
N MET A 347 4.75 -1.34 -2.13
CA MET A 347 5.68 -1.44 -3.26
C MET A 347 5.29 -2.56 -4.24
N ASN A 348 4.75 -3.66 -3.73
CA ASN A 348 4.36 -4.83 -4.51
C ASN A 348 2.93 -4.70 -5.06
N VAL A 349 2.71 -3.64 -5.86
CA VAL A 349 1.44 -3.40 -6.54
C VAL A 349 1.26 -4.34 -7.72
N SER A 350 0.02 -4.76 -7.97
CA SER A 350 -0.31 -5.74 -9.01
C SER A 350 -0.53 -5.13 -10.40
N VAL A 351 0.06 -3.96 -10.65
CA VAL A 351 -0.07 -3.24 -11.92
C VAL A 351 0.99 -3.75 -12.90
N PRO A 352 0.68 -3.88 -14.21
CA PRO A 352 1.68 -4.24 -15.21
C PRO A 352 2.91 -3.32 -15.20
N PRO A 353 4.10 -3.81 -15.60
CA PRO A 353 5.28 -2.97 -15.79
C PRO A 353 4.99 -1.80 -16.75
N GLY A 354 5.47 -0.61 -16.41
CA GLY A 354 5.26 0.59 -17.21
C GLY A 354 5.25 1.87 -16.36
N LEU A 355 5.00 3.00 -17.02
CA LEU A 355 5.18 4.35 -16.45
C LEU A 355 4.50 4.53 -15.09
N ILE A 356 3.23 4.13 -14.95
CA ILE A 356 2.45 4.31 -13.71
C ILE A 356 3.06 3.49 -12.56
N ARG A 357 3.40 2.21 -12.81
CA ARG A 357 4.02 1.35 -11.80
C ARG A 357 5.39 1.87 -11.41
N ASP A 358 6.21 2.27 -12.38
CA ASP A 358 7.58 2.71 -12.14
C ASP A 358 7.59 4.02 -11.35
N GLN A 359 6.76 4.99 -11.74
CA GLN A 359 6.60 6.25 -11.02
C GLN A 359 6.13 6.03 -9.58
N PHE A 360 5.13 5.17 -9.37
CA PHE A 360 4.62 4.88 -8.03
C PHE A 360 5.65 4.14 -7.17
N THR A 361 6.28 3.10 -7.72
CA THR A 361 7.30 2.31 -7.01
C THR A 361 8.49 3.20 -6.61
N MET A 362 8.97 4.04 -7.52
CA MET A 362 10.04 5.00 -7.24
C MET A 362 9.64 5.99 -6.13
N PHE A 363 8.42 6.53 -6.18
CA PHE A 363 7.90 7.39 -5.11
C PHE A 363 7.89 6.71 -3.74
N ILE A 364 7.46 5.45 -3.65
CA ILE A 364 7.45 4.70 -2.39
C ILE A 364 8.88 4.37 -1.94
N LYS A 365 9.79 4.01 -2.86
CA LYS A 365 11.22 3.81 -2.56
C LYS A 365 11.85 5.07 -1.95
N GLU A 366 11.66 6.23 -2.58
CA GLU A 366 12.17 7.52 -2.11
C GLU A 366 11.55 7.91 -0.76
N SER A 367 10.25 7.67 -0.59
CA SER A 367 9.54 7.94 0.66
C SER A 367 10.07 7.06 1.79
N LEU A 368 10.27 5.77 1.56
CA LEU A 368 10.87 4.86 2.55
C LEU A 368 12.29 5.33 2.88
N HIS A 369 13.07 5.68 1.85
CA HIS A 369 14.43 6.14 2.03
C HIS A 369 14.50 7.39 2.92
N LYS A 370 13.63 8.37 2.66
CA LYS A 370 13.51 9.58 3.49
C LYS A 370 13.09 9.24 4.92
N SER A 371 12.10 8.37 5.09
CA SER A 371 11.59 7.98 6.41
C SER A 371 12.57 7.14 7.25
N MET A 372 13.55 6.51 6.60
CA MET A 372 14.61 5.72 7.26
C MET A 372 15.90 6.51 7.52
N LYS A 373 16.19 7.56 6.73
CA LYS A 373 17.48 8.29 6.77
C LYS A 373 17.87 8.82 8.14
N ASP A 374 16.93 9.40 8.88
CA ASP A 374 17.19 10.05 10.17
C ASP A 374 17.00 9.09 11.36
N LYS A 375 16.71 7.82 11.10
CA LYS A 375 16.51 6.81 12.14
C LYS A 375 17.83 6.17 12.51
N ILE A 376 17.96 5.83 13.80
CA ILE A 376 19.06 4.99 14.26
C ILE A 376 18.81 3.59 13.70
N LEU A 377 19.56 3.26 12.65
CA LEU A 377 19.56 1.94 12.03
C LEU A 377 20.37 1.02 12.95
N ASP A 378 19.66 0.31 13.80
CA ASP A 378 20.24 -0.58 14.81
C ASP A 378 20.32 -2.03 14.32
N GLU A 379 20.92 -2.88 15.14
CA GLU A 379 21.03 -4.32 14.91
C GLU A 379 19.70 -5.00 14.56
N LYS A 380 18.55 -4.47 15.02
CA LYS A 380 17.25 -5.08 14.74
C LYS A 380 16.96 -5.08 13.25
N LEU A 381 17.39 -4.04 12.53
CA LEU A 381 17.21 -3.97 11.07
C LEU A 381 17.99 -5.08 10.36
N VAL A 382 19.25 -5.31 10.75
CA VAL A 382 20.08 -6.39 10.22
C VAL A 382 19.42 -7.74 10.48
N LYS A 383 18.96 -7.96 11.72
CA LYS A 383 18.30 -9.19 12.11
C LYS A 383 17.00 -9.43 11.34
N VAL A 384 16.13 -8.42 11.23
CA VAL A 384 14.88 -8.52 10.45
C VAL A 384 15.18 -8.82 8.98
N TYR A 385 16.16 -8.15 8.39
CA TYR A 385 16.56 -8.39 7.00
C TYR A 385 17.03 -9.83 6.80
N CYS A 386 17.99 -10.32 7.59
CA CYS A 386 18.50 -11.69 7.45
C CYS A 386 17.42 -12.76 7.73
N GLN A 387 16.45 -12.48 8.58
CA GLN A 387 15.32 -13.38 8.84
C GLN A 387 14.29 -13.39 7.71
N SER A 388 14.00 -12.22 7.13
CA SER A 388 12.79 -11.99 6.35
C SER A 388 13.07 -11.51 4.93
N GLN A 389 14.31 -11.56 4.44
CA GLN A 389 14.62 -11.10 3.08
C GLN A 389 13.76 -11.75 1.99
N ASN A 390 13.46 -13.05 2.12
CA ASN A 390 12.76 -13.82 1.09
C ASN A 390 11.25 -13.53 1.02
N ILE A 391 10.70 -12.80 2.00
CA ILE A 391 9.27 -12.44 2.00
C ILE A 391 9.04 -11.06 1.38
N PHE A 392 10.09 -10.29 1.15
CA PHE A 392 10.01 -8.96 0.56
C PHE A 392 10.20 -9.02 -0.96
N CYS A 393 9.56 -8.10 -1.67
CA CYS A 393 9.75 -7.90 -3.11
C CYS A 393 11.14 -7.33 -3.43
N ASP A 394 11.60 -7.51 -4.67
CA ASP A 394 12.94 -7.06 -5.10
C ASP A 394 13.18 -5.57 -4.84
N ALA A 395 12.18 -4.73 -5.09
CA ALA A 395 12.26 -3.29 -4.86
C ALA A 395 12.49 -2.95 -3.38
N MET A 396 11.87 -3.69 -2.47
CA MET A 396 12.06 -3.53 -1.03
C MET A 396 13.42 -4.06 -0.59
N VAL A 397 13.85 -5.21 -1.11
CA VAL A 397 15.17 -5.78 -0.83
C VAL A 397 16.28 -4.83 -1.24
N GLU A 398 16.15 -4.17 -2.39
CA GLU A 398 17.10 -3.16 -2.90
C GLU A 398 17.24 -1.97 -1.95
N VAL A 399 16.12 -1.39 -1.51
CA VAL A 399 16.13 -0.25 -0.56
C VAL A 399 16.70 -0.69 0.79
N LEU A 400 16.26 -1.83 1.32
CA LEU A 400 16.74 -2.36 2.59
C LEU A 400 18.23 -2.69 2.55
N ALA A 401 18.75 -3.24 1.44
CA ALA A 401 20.16 -3.57 1.31
C ALA A 401 21.07 -2.36 1.55
N THR A 402 20.64 -1.18 1.11
CA THR A 402 21.37 0.08 1.34
C THR A 402 21.44 0.41 2.83
N PHE A 403 20.30 0.42 3.52
CA PHE A 403 20.25 0.75 4.95
C PHE A 403 20.87 -0.32 5.85
N VAL A 404 20.70 -1.58 5.50
CA VAL A 404 21.25 -2.71 6.25
C VAL A 404 22.77 -2.74 6.11
N SER A 405 23.32 -2.40 4.94
CA SER A 405 24.77 -2.24 4.77
C SER A 405 25.35 -1.18 5.72
N ASP A 406 24.71 -0.02 5.79
CA ASP A 406 25.11 1.05 6.71
C ASP A 406 24.94 0.64 8.18
N ALA A 407 23.88 -0.10 8.50
CA ALA A 407 23.64 -0.64 9.83
C ALA A 407 24.73 -1.64 10.23
N VAL A 408 25.18 -2.51 9.32
CA VAL A 408 26.27 -3.45 9.57
C VAL A 408 27.55 -2.70 9.93
N VAL A 409 27.94 -1.67 9.19
CA VAL A 409 29.15 -0.85 9.48
C VAL A 409 29.08 -0.22 10.87
N LYS A 410 27.88 0.21 11.30
CA LYS A 410 27.67 0.84 12.62
C LYS A 410 27.53 -0.15 13.77
N CYS A 411 27.20 -1.42 13.50
CA CYS A 411 27.01 -2.44 14.52
C CYS A 411 28.34 -2.77 15.22
N SER A 412 28.33 -2.72 16.55
CA SER A 412 29.48 -3.16 17.35
C SER A 412 29.44 -4.66 17.61
N SER A 413 30.61 -5.30 17.71
CA SER A 413 30.73 -6.74 17.94
C SER A 413 30.09 -7.28 19.23
N ASN A 414 29.75 -6.41 20.18
CA ASN A 414 29.19 -6.82 21.48
C ASN A 414 27.66 -6.96 21.49
N THR A 415 26.96 -6.51 20.46
CA THR A 415 25.49 -6.49 20.45
C THR A 415 24.91 -7.65 19.62
N LEU A 416 25.50 -7.95 18.45
CA LEU A 416 24.97 -8.93 17.51
C LEU A 416 25.28 -10.39 17.90
N HIS A 417 24.32 -11.07 18.51
CA HIS A 417 24.45 -12.49 18.90
C HIS A 417 24.15 -13.47 17.76
N ILE A 418 25.05 -13.54 16.76
CA ILE A 418 24.89 -14.43 15.59
C ILE A 418 24.91 -15.93 15.91
N SER A 419 25.37 -16.34 17.09
CA SER A 419 25.46 -17.76 17.47
C SER A 419 24.11 -18.46 17.63
N LYS A 420 23.01 -17.70 17.68
CA LYS A 420 21.64 -18.23 17.76
C LYS A 420 20.93 -18.23 16.41
N TRP A 421 21.60 -17.84 15.33
CA TRP A 421 20.99 -17.68 14.02
C TRP A 421 20.92 -19.04 13.32
N SER A 422 19.89 -19.22 12.49
CA SER A 422 19.80 -20.40 11.62
C SER A 422 20.87 -20.33 10.53
N GLU A 423 21.18 -21.48 9.92
CA GLU A 423 22.16 -21.56 8.81
C GLU A 423 21.77 -20.63 7.65
N GLU A 424 20.48 -20.54 7.32
CA GLU A 424 19.98 -19.63 6.28
C GLU A 424 20.22 -18.15 6.63
N GLN A 425 20.01 -17.77 7.89
CA GLN A 425 20.27 -16.40 8.37
C GLN A 425 21.76 -16.07 8.33
N LEU A 426 22.61 -17.03 8.72
CA LEU A 426 24.07 -16.90 8.65
C LEU A 426 24.55 -16.77 7.19
N SER A 427 23.96 -17.51 6.26
CA SER A 427 24.26 -17.39 4.83
C SER A 427 23.93 -16.01 4.27
N LYS A 428 22.76 -15.46 4.61
CA LYS A 428 22.35 -14.11 4.17
C LYS A 428 23.24 -13.04 4.79
N TYR A 429 23.55 -13.18 6.07
CA TYR A 429 24.44 -12.27 6.77
C TYR A 429 25.87 -12.32 6.25
N GLY A 430 26.39 -13.51 5.96
CA GLY A 430 27.71 -13.68 5.36
C GLY A 430 27.82 -12.98 4.00
N ARG A 431 26.83 -13.18 3.12
CA ARG A 431 26.76 -12.46 1.83
C ARG A 431 26.74 -10.94 2.00
N LEU A 432 25.90 -10.44 2.90
CA LEU A 432 25.82 -9.01 3.21
C LEU A 432 27.15 -8.47 3.76
N LEU A 433 27.76 -9.19 4.70
CA LEU A 433 29.03 -8.82 5.29
C LEU A 433 30.15 -8.81 4.26
N SER A 434 30.14 -9.74 3.31
CA SER A 434 31.07 -9.76 2.17
C SER A 434 30.92 -8.53 1.30
N VAL A 435 29.70 -8.16 0.93
CA VAL A 435 29.45 -6.96 0.12
C VAL A 435 29.90 -5.69 0.84
N VAL A 436 29.58 -5.55 2.13
CA VAL A 436 29.99 -4.40 2.95
C VAL A 436 31.51 -4.31 3.03
N PHE A 437 32.17 -5.44 3.26
CA PHE A 437 33.61 -5.52 3.39
C PHE A 437 34.34 -5.19 2.09
N GLU A 438 33.95 -5.81 0.98
CA GLU A 438 34.54 -5.57 -0.35
C GLU A 438 34.36 -4.11 -0.78
N ARG A 439 33.18 -3.53 -0.53
CA ARG A 439 32.92 -2.12 -0.79
C ARG A 439 33.83 -1.21 0.05
N HIS A 440 34.04 -1.54 1.33
CA HIS A 440 34.95 -0.78 2.18
C HIS A 440 36.41 -0.91 1.74
N ILE A 441 36.87 -2.09 1.30
CA ILE A 441 38.22 -2.23 0.75
C ILE A 441 38.36 -1.41 -0.54
N TYR A 442 37.39 -1.51 -1.44
CA TYR A 442 37.44 -0.83 -2.73
C TYR A 442 37.51 0.70 -2.58
N ILE A 443 36.74 1.27 -1.65
CA ILE A 443 36.78 2.72 -1.36
C ILE A 443 38.12 3.12 -0.73
N ASN A 444 38.74 2.21 0.04
CA ASN A 444 39.93 2.48 0.83
C ASN A 444 41.17 1.75 0.29
N GLN A 445 41.33 1.60 -1.03
CA GLN A 445 42.46 0.86 -1.62
C GLN A 445 43.83 1.40 -1.17
N ASP A 446 43.92 2.70 -0.89
CA ASP A 446 45.15 3.32 -0.38
C ASP A 446 45.49 2.90 1.06
N ILE A 447 44.49 2.51 1.87
CA ILE A 447 44.67 2.06 3.27
C ILE A 447 45.34 0.68 3.34
N PHE A 448 45.30 -0.12 2.27
CA PHE A 448 45.88 -1.48 2.28
C PHE A 448 47.32 -1.53 1.76
N LYS A 449 48.02 -0.39 1.68
CA LYS A 449 49.40 -0.32 1.16
C LYS A 449 50.48 -0.47 2.23
N ASP A 450 50.19 -0.14 3.49
CA ASP A 450 51.18 -0.17 4.57
C ASP A 450 50.63 -0.76 5.88
N LEU A 451 51.55 -1.16 6.77
CA LEU A 451 51.23 -1.90 7.99
C LEU A 451 50.45 -1.06 9.02
N THR A 452 50.70 0.24 9.07
CA THR A 452 50.04 1.16 10.00
C THR A 452 48.56 1.28 9.64
N SER A 453 48.28 1.57 8.36
CA SER A 453 46.94 1.77 7.83
C SER A 453 46.05 0.52 7.99
N ILE A 454 46.60 -0.68 7.81
CA ILE A 454 45.88 -1.95 8.02
C ILE A 454 45.51 -2.15 9.50
N LEU A 455 46.44 -1.87 10.42
CA LEU A 455 46.18 -1.99 11.86
C LEU A 455 45.09 -1.00 12.32
N GLN A 456 45.21 0.27 11.94
CA GLN A 456 44.22 1.31 12.26
C GLN A 456 42.84 0.93 11.72
N PHE A 457 42.76 0.53 10.45
CA PHE A 457 41.49 0.16 9.83
C PHE A 457 40.79 -0.98 10.58
N ARG A 458 41.53 -2.04 10.93
CA ARG A 458 40.95 -3.26 11.52
C ARG A 458 40.69 -3.14 13.01
N LEU A 459 41.49 -2.36 13.73
CA LEU A 459 41.39 -2.23 15.18
C LEU A 459 40.55 -1.02 15.62
N GLU A 460 40.58 0.08 14.88
CA GLU A 460 39.91 1.33 15.27
C GLU A 460 38.70 1.64 14.40
N THR A 461 38.84 1.53 13.08
CA THR A 461 37.88 2.14 12.15
C THR A 461 36.73 1.20 11.78
N TRP A 462 37.00 -0.09 11.56
CA TRP A 462 35.99 -1.06 11.11
C TRP A 462 35.42 -1.90 12.26
N LYS A 463 34.44 -1.32 12.97
CA LYS A 463 33.71 -1.94 14.10
C LYS A 463 33.15 -3.36 13.88
N PRO A 464 32.72 -3.77 12.67
CA PRO A 464 32.20 -5.13 12.43
C PRO A 464 33.28 -6.21 12.41
N PHE A 465 34.56 -5.83 12.42
CA PHE A 465 35.68 -6.74 12.20
C PHE A 465 35.70 -8.01 13.08
N PRO A 466 35.34 -8.00 14.38
CA PRO A 466 35.39 -9.20 15.21
C PRO A 466 34.29 -10.19 14.83
N ILE A 467 33.13 -9.70 14.39
CA ILE A 467 32.07 -10.56 13.85
C ILE A 467 32.55 -11.17 12.53
N TYR A 468 33.24 -10.38 11.70
CA TYR A 468 33.84 -10.87 10.47
C TYR A 468 34.85 -11.99 10.72
N VAL A 469 35.78 -11.83 11.68
CA VAL A 469 36.71 -12.89 12.08
C VAL A 469 35.95 -14.14 12.55
N LYS A 470 34.93 -13.96 13.38
CA LYS A 470 34.09 -15.07 13.85
C LYS A 470 33.37 -15.79 12.71
N MET A 471 32.91 -15.05 11.69
CA MET A 471 32.29 -15.61 10.48
C MET A 471 33.31 -16.39 9.63
N CYS A 472 34.52 -15.86 9.45
CA CYS A 472 35.59 -16.57 8.73
C CYS A 472 35.95 -17.90 9.41
N ASN A 473 36.01 -17.93 10.75
CA ASN A 473 36.45 -19.11 11.47
C ASN A 473 35.37 -20.19 11.58
N ASN A 474 34.12 -19.80 11.84
CA ASN A 474 33.05 -20.75 12.14
C ASN A 474 32.12 -21.02 10.95
N TYR A 475 32.08 -20.10 9.97
CA TYR A 475 31.06 -20.06 8.92
C TYR A 475 31.64 -19.63 7.56
N ALA A 476 32.89 -20.03 7.26
CA ALA A 476 33.63 -19.61 6.07
C ALA A 476 32.85 -19.79 4.75
N SER A 477 32.07 -20.86 4.64
CA SER A 477 31.25 -21.18 3.45
C SER A 477 30.19 -20.13 3.11
N ASN A 478 29.86 -19.24 4.04
CA ASN A 478 28.87 -18.18 3.86
C ASN A 478 29.47 -16.85 3.37
N LEU A 479 30.80 -16.77 3.23
CA LEU A 479 31.52 -15.57 2.79
C LEU A 479 32.04 -15.74 1.35
N SER A 480 32.27 -14.63 0.67
CA SER A 480 32.92 -14.62 -0.65
C SER A 480 34.38 -15.06 -0.56
N GLU A 481 34.92 -15.57 -1.67
CA GLU A 481 36.32 -15.96 -1.78
C GLU A 481 37.28 -14.78 -1.56
N SER A 482 36.91 -13.59 -2.06
CA SER A 482 37.67 -12.36 -1.84
C SER A 482 37.80 -12.02 -0.35
N CYS A 483 36.70 -12.18 0.42
CA CYS A 483 36.75 -12.02 1.87
C CYS A 483 37.72 -13.02 2.50
N LEU A 484 37.58 -14.30 2.18
CA LEU A 484 38.43 -15.34 2.79
C LEU A 484 39.91 -15.12 2.49
N SER A 485 40.25 -14.68 1.28
CA SER A 485 41.62 -14.33 0.90
C SER A 485 42.15 -13.15 1.70
N SER A 486 41.37 -12.06 1.84
CA SER A 486 41.78 -10.91 2.65
C SER A 486 41.94 -11.25 4.13
N MET A 487 41.15 -12.19 4.65
CA MET A 487 41.31 -12.68 6.02
C MET A 487 42.63 -13.46 6.20
N LYS A 488 43.02 -14.30 5.23
CA LYS A 488 44.31 -15.02 5.25
C LYS A 488 45.49 -14.06 5.18
N GLU A 489 45.39 -13.02 4.35
CA GLU A 489 46.38 -11.94 4.31
C GLU A 489 46.50 -11.26 5.68
N PHE A 490 45.37 -10.92 6.30
CA PHE A 490 45.36 -10.32 7.63
C PHE A 490 45.91 -11.26 8.72
N GLN A 491 45.65 -12.56 8.63
CA GLN A 491 46.25 -13.53 9.55
C GLN A 491 47.78 -13.56 9.41
N THR A 492 48.28 -13.68 8.19
CA THR A 492 49.73 -13.64 7.88
C THR A 492 50.36 -12.34 8.39
N PHE A 493 49.63 -11.24 8.25
CA PHE A 493 50.01 -9.93 8.75
C PHE A 493 50.10 -9.88 10.27
N ILE A 494 49.12 -10.40 10.99
CA ILE A 494 49.11 -10.45 12.46
C ILE A 494 50.25 -11.33 12.97
N GLU A 495 50.53 -12.45 12.31
CA GLU A 495 51.69 -13.30 12.60
C GLU A 495 53.00 -12.50 12.48
N CYS A 496 53.14 -11.68 11.43
CA CYS A 496 54.30 -10.81 11.24
C CYS A 496 54.42 -9.74 12.36
N VAL A 497 53.31 -9.10 12.74
CA VAL A 497 53.29 -8.13 13.85
C VAL A 497 53.75 -8.77 15.16
N ILE A 498 53.27 -9.97 15.46
CA ILE A 498 53.66 -10.70 16.67
C ILE A 498 55.15 -11.06 16.63
N GLN A 499 55.64 -11.55 15.50
CA GLN A 499 57.06 -11.84 15.32
C GLN A 499 57.92 -10.59 15.57
N ARG A 500 57.51 -9.43 15.03
CA ARG A 500 58.21 -8.15 15.24
C ARG A 500 58.22 -7.71 16.71
N ILE A 501 57.17 -8.01 17.48
CA ILE A 501 57.13 -7.76 18.92
C ILE A 501 58.19 -8.61 19.65
N PHE A 502 58.29 -9.90 19.30
CA PHE A 502 59.27 -10.81 19.90
C PHE A 502 60.70 -10.45 19.50
N ASP A 503 60.96 -10.21 18.21
CA ASP A 503 62.29 -9.96 17.65
C ASP A 503 62.78 -8.51 17.82
N ARG A 504 61.99 -7.65 18.49
CA ARG A 504 62.32 -6.24 18.77
C ARG A 504 62.39 -5.34 17.54
N THR A 505 61.71 -5.70 16.45
CA THR A 505 61.67 -4.94 15.18
C THR A 505 60.34 -4.22 14.95
N ILE A 506 59.44 -4.24 15.93
CA ILE A 506 58.17 -3.50 15.91
C ILE A 506 58.43 -1.99 15.95
N THR A 507 57.69 -1.21 15.16
CA THR A 507 57.82 0.26 15.16
C THR A 507 57.02 0.88 16.32
N MET A 508 57.40 2.10 16.72
CA MET A 508 56.68 2.89 17.74
C MET A 508 55.20 3.04 17.41
N GLU A 509 54.91 3.33 16.14
CA GLU A 509 53.57 3.60 15.65
C GLU A 509 52.69 2.35 15.74
N HIS A 510 53.19 1.20 15.29
CA HIS A 510 52.46 -0.07 15.39
C HIS A 510 52.20 -0.47 16.83
N LEU A 511 53.19 -0.33 17.72
CA LEU A 511 53.03 -0.70 19.11
C LEU A 511 52.01 0.20 19.82
N HIS A 512 52.02 1.50 19.49
CA HIS A 512 51.07 2.48 20.03
C HIS A 512 49.63 2.16 19.63
N ILE A 513 49.36 1.87 18.34
CA ILE A 513 48.01 1.48 17.87
C ILE A 513 47.50 0.25 18.62
N ILE A 514 48.36 -0.76 18.80
CA ILE A 514 47.98 -1.99 19.49
C ILE A 514 47.76 -1.73 20.98
N GLU A 515 48.57 -0.85 21.60
CA GLU A 515 48.41 -0.46 23.00
C GLU A 515 47.09 0.28 23.25
N GLU A 516 46.74 1.25 22.40
CA GLU A 516 45.47 1.98 22.50
C GLU A 516 44.25 1.07 22.33
N ASN A 517 44.39 -0.01 21.55
CA ASN A 517 43.33 -0.97 21.25
C ASN A 517 43.57 -2.36 21.90
N GLN A 518 44.31 -2.41 23.01
CA GLN A 518 44.86 -3.66 23.55
C GLN A 518 43.80 -4.74 23.81
N GLU A 519 42.70 -4.41 24.50
CA GLU A 519 41.65 -5.40 24.80
C GLU A 519 41.01 -5.97 23.54
N TYR A 520 40.77 -5.11 22.56
CA TYR A 520 40.16 -5.46 21.29
C TYR A 520 41.09 -6.32 20.42
N PHE A 521 42.37 -5.95 20.36
CA PHE A 521 43.42 -6.71 19.67
C PHE A 521 43.53 -8.13 20.24
N PHE A 522 43.62 -8.28 21.56
CA PHE A 522 43.73 -9.61 22.18
C PHE A 522 42.46 -10.44 22.04
N LYS A 523 41.27 -9.81 21.99
CA LYS A 523 40.02 -10.50 21.72
C LYS A 523 40.04 -11.12 20.31
N ILE A 524 40.39 -10.33 19.31
CA ILE A 524 40.51 -10.78 17.91
C ILE A 524 41.61 -11.83 17.78
N LEU A 525 42.76 -11.63 18.43
CA LEU A 525 43.90 -12.53 18.35
C LEU A 525 43.56 -13.96 18.77
N LYS A 526 42.76 -14.12 19.82
CA LYS A 526 42.30 -15.45 20.28
C LYS A 526 41.47 -16.17 19.22
N ASP A 527 40.71 -15.42 18.42
CA ASP A 527 39.90 -16.00 17.35
C ASP A 527 40.78 -16.35 16.14
N ILE A 528 41.77 -15.52 15.78
CA ILE A 528 42.63 -15.75 14.58
C ILE A 528 43.73 -16.79 14.86
N LEU A 529 44.43 -16.67 15.99
CA LEU A 529 45.62 -17.47 16.35
C LEU A 529 45.46 -18.05 17.75
N PRO A 530 44.55 -19.05 17.94
CA PRO A 530 44.20 -19.58 19.26
C PRO A 530 45.37 -20.24 20.01
N VAL A 531 46.45 -20.59 19.30
CA VAL A 531 47.63 -21.27 19.85
C VAL A 531 48.58 -20.31 20.58
N ILE A 532 48.45 -19.00 20.37
CA ILE A 532 49.37 -18.01 20.95
C ILE A 532 49.04 -17.77 22.42
N ASP A 533 50.05 -17.88 23.28
CA ASP A 533 49.93 -17.50 24.69
C ASP A 533 49.83 -15.98 24.82
N THR A 534 48.59 -15.50 24.88
CA THR A 534 48.25 -14.08 25.05
C THR A 534 48.89 -13.46 26.31
N LYS A 535 49.17 -14.24 27.36
CA LYS A 535 49.81 -13.73 28.58
C LYS A 535 51.29 -13.44 28.33
N VAL A 536 51.98 -14.34 27.63
CA VAL A 536 53.38 -14.14 27.22
C VAL A 536 53.48 -12.92 26.30
N LEU A 537 52.64 -12.86 25.26
CA LEU A 537 52.64 -11.73 24.33
C LEU A 537 52.35 -10.40 25.03
N LYS A 538 51.38 -10.36 25.95
CA LYS A 538 51.06 -9.16 26.74
C LYS A 538 52.23 -8.70 27.62
N ASN A 539 52.96 -9.64 28.22
CA ASN A 539 54.16 -9.30 28.99
C ASN A 539 55.29 -8.77 28.10
N THR A 540 55.53 -9.40 26.94
CA THR A 540 56.52 -8.93 25.97
C THR A 540 56.18 -7.54 25.44
N MET A 541 54.92 -7.28 25.13
CA MET A 541 54.47 -5.95 24.73
C MET A 541 54.76 -4.88 25.80
N LYS A 542 54.47 -5.17 27.08
CA LYS A 542 54.79 -4.24 28.18
C LYS A 542 56.27 -3.91 28.26
N LEU A 543 57.14 -4.91 28.06
CA LEU A 543 58.59 -4.68 27.99
C LEU A 543 58.95 -3.76 26.82
N ARG A 544 58.36 -4.00 25.63
CA ARG A 544 58.61 -3.15 24.45
C ARG A 544 58.11 -1.72 24.64
N ILE A 545 56.96 -1.52 25.28
CA ILE A 545 56.44 -0.19 25.62
C ILE A 545 57.40 0.52 26.58
N ALA A 546 57.93 -0.19 27.59
CA ALA A 546 58.92 0.36 28.51
C ALA A 546 60.22 0.76 27.79
N ASP A 547 60.79 -0.13 26.97
CA ASP A 547 61.98 0.14 26.14
C ASP A 547 61.78 1.42 25.29
N MET A 548 60.57 1.57 24.74
CA MET A 548 60.19 2.68 23.88
C MET A 548 60.00 4.01 24.61
N ASN A 549 59.43 3.98 25.81
CA ASN A 549 59.29 5.18 26.64
C ASN A 549 60.66 5.67 27.12
N GLU A 550 61.56 4.75 27.50
CA GLU A 550 62.94 5.11 27.84
C GLU A 550 63.68 5.74 26.65
N PHE A 551 63.47 5.23 25.44
CA PHE A 551 64.01 5.84 24.23
C PHE A 551 63.45 7.26 23.97
N LYS A 552 62.14 7.47 24.16
CA LYS A 552 61.52 8.80 24.04
C LYS A 552 62.11 9.79 25.05
N ASP A 553 62.25 9.39 26.30
CA ASP A 553 62.84 10.22 27.35
C ASP A 553 64.30 10.60 27.00
N CYS A 554 65.06 9.65 26.46
CA CYS A 554 66.43 9.92 25.99
C CYS A 554 66.45 10.91 24.81
N MET A 555 65.53 10.78 23.85
CA MET A 555 65.41 11.70 22.72
C MET A 555 65.01 13.11 23.15
N GLU A 556 64.14 13.23 24.15
CA GLU A 556 63.71 14.52 24.69
C GLU A 556 64.85 15.20 25.46
N ASN A 557 65.60 14.44 26.26
CA ASN A 557 66.83 14.93 26.90
C ASN A 557 67.86 15.40 25.87
N LEU A 558 68.04 14.66 24.78
CA LEU A 558 68.95 15.06 23.69
C LEU A 558 68.47 16.34 23.00
N ARG A 559 67.16 16.47 22.76
CA ARG A 559 66.57 17.69 22.19
C ARG A 559 66.79 18.89 23.10
N CYS A 560 66.53 18.76 24.41
CA CYS A 560 66.81 19.81 25.38
C CYS A 560 68.30 20.19 25.37
N PHE A 561 69.21 19.21 25.28
CA PHE A 561 70.64 19.47 25.16
C PHE A 561 70.99 20.24 23.89
N ILE A 562 70.46 19.83 22.74
CA ILE A 562 70.66 20.53 21.46
C ILE A 562 70.12 21.96 21.53
N ASP A 563 68.95 22.17 22.13
CA ASP A 563 68.33 23.50 22.28
C ASP A 563 69.17 24.42 23.19
N ILE A 564 69.78 23.87 24.25
CA ILE A 564 70.76 24.58 25.10
C ILE A 564 71.99 24.96 24.30
N CYS A 565 72.54 24.05 23.49
CA CYS A 565 73.71 24.32 22.65
C CYS A 565 73.41 25.43 21.61
N HIS A 566 72.25 25.40 20.96
CA HIS A 566 71.85 26.45 20.01
C HIS A 566 71.65 27.81 20.69
N HIS A 567 71.03 27.86 21.87
CA HIS A 567 70.92 29.09 22.65
C HIS A 567 72.30 29.65 23.04
N SER A 568 73.26 28.78 23.36
CA SER A 568 74.62 29.21 23.67
C SER A 568 75.38 29.75 22.45
N GLU A 569 75.13 29.23 21.25
CA GLU A 569 75.66 29.78 20.00
C GLU A 569 75.07 31.15 19.66
N ASP A 570 73.77 31.35 19.90
CA ASP A 570 73.10 32.64 19.68
C ASP A 570 73.54 33.69 20.71
N CYS A 571 73.85 33.28 21.95
CA CYS A 571 74.48 34.17 22.95
C CYS A 571 75.94 34.51 22.66
N LEU A 572 76.66 33.73 21.85
CA LEU A 572 78.05 33.99 21.43
C LEU A 572 78.16 34.83 20.14
N LYS A 573 77.04 35.08 19.46
CA LYS A 573 76.94 35.95 18.27
C LYS A 573 76.53 37.40 18.60
N PHE A 574 76.15 37.68 19.84
CA PHE A 574 76.04 39.03 20.41
C PHE A 574 77.34 39.38 21.16
#